data_AF-A0A9P7VFW8-F1
#
_entry.id   AF-A0A9P7VFW8-F1
#
_cell.length_a   1.000
_cell.length_b   1.000
_cell.length_c   1.000
_cell.angle_alpha   90.00
_cell.angle_beta   90.00
_cell.angle_gamma   90.00
#
_symmetry.space_group_name_H-M   'P 1'
#
loop_
_entity.id
_entity.type
_entity.pdbx_description
1 polymer ?
#
loop_
_entity_poly.entity_id
_entity_poly.type
_entity_poly.pdbx_seq_one_letter_code
_entity_poly.pdbx_strand_id
1 'polypeptide(L)'
;MSSQQQRTLLLYGQKITRVDVPFLMLVDTGSSDQWVISNTCTSGSCVTDVSLYPQTSFSSTGLEAQLFYGDSRTGTYAFGPIGQDTVSLAVLHLGGQYFASINITNTSVLDTGAACIFGLRFPFNRHLLLRPMFLSFLTVSILFHLVRRVLRRAHIAFPASRRTTC
;
A
#
# COMPACT_ATOMS: atom_id res chain seq x y z
N MET A 1 19.27 10.73 9.93
CA MET A 1 17.84 10.69 10.30
C MET A 1 17.50 11.97 11.06
N SER A 2 16.74 12.87 10.45
CA SER A 2 16.34 14.17 11.03
C SER A 2 14.93 14.05 11.62
N SER A 3 14.75 14.48 12.86
CA SER A 3 13.48 14.55 13.56
C SER A 3 12.54 15.53 12.87
N GLN A 4 11.42 15.06 12.31
CA GLN A 4 10.14 15.77 12.09
C GLN A 4 9.21 14.91 11.21
N GLN A 5 8.82 13.72 11.70
CA GLN A 5 7.53 13.08 11.44
C GLN A 5 7.45 11.77 12.24
N GLN A 6 7.02 11.87 13.49
CA GLN A 6 6.26 10.78 14.11
C GLN A 6 4.88 10.73 13.42
N ARG A 7 4.85 10.32 12.14
CA ARG A 7 3.63 9.81 11.53
C ARG A 7 3.50 8.38 12.00
N THR A 8 2.39 8.06 12.63
CA THR A 8 2.02 6.69 13.02
C THR A 8 2.15 5.77 11.82
N LEU A 9 3.26 5.04 11.76
CA LEU A 9 3.53 4.02 10.77
C LEU A 9 2.77 2.77 11.21
N LEU A 10 1.60 2.55 10.61
CA LEU A 10 0.87 1.31 10.82
C LEU A 10 1.39 0.29 9.81
N LEU A 11 2.06 -0.74 10.34
CA LEU A 11 2.47 -1.91 9.58
C LEU A 11 1.31 -2.88 9.52
N TYR A 12 0.84 -3.17 8.31
CA TYR A 12 -0.13 -4.24 8.06
C TYR A 12 0.47 -5.27 7.12
N GLY A 13 0.13 -6.54 7.34
CA GLY A 13 0.44 -7.60 6.38
C GLY A 13 -0.49 -7.52 5.19
N GLN A 14 0.07 -7.37 4.00
CA GLN A 14 -0.64 -7.54 2.73
C GLN A 14 -0.14 -8.81 2.06
N LYS A 15 -1.04 -9.52 1.38
CA LYS A 15 -0.70 -10.70 0.59
C LYS A 15 -1.26 -10.52 -0.81
N ILE A 16 -0.45 -10.72 -1.85
CA ILE A 16 -1.00 -10.81 -3.20
C ILE A 16 -1.40 -12.26 -3.45
N THR A 17 -2.71 -12.47 -3.61
CA THR A 17 -3.36 -13.77 -3.48
C THR A 17 -2.98 -14.73 -4.59
N ARG A 18 -2.71 -14.23 -5.80
CA ARG A 18 -2.34 -15.07 -6.95
C ARG A 18 -0.93 -15.66 -6.85
N VAL A 19 -0.04 -15.01 -6.11
CA VAL A 19 1.37 -15.41 -5.96
C VAL A 19 1.73 -15.85 -4.55
N ASP A 20 0.79 -15.72 -3.60
CA ASP A 20 0.98 -16.06 -2.19
C ASP A 20 2.27 -15.49 -1.59
N VAL A 21 2.53 -14.21 -1.87
CA VAL A 21 3.68 -13.50 -1.29
C VAL A 21 3.15 -12.53 -0.24
N PRO A 22 3.43 -12.76 1.06
CA PRO A 22 3.18 -11.79 2.10
C PRO A 22 4.28 -10.73 2.10
N PHE A 23 3.88 -9.48 2.27
CA PHE A 23 4.82 -8.38 2.49
C PHE A 23 4.21 -7.35 3.43
N LEU A 24 5.09 -6.64 4.14
CA LEU A 24 4.66 -5.54 4.99
C LEU A 24 4.39 -4.30 4.14
N MET A 25 3.35 -3.58 4.54
CA MET A 25 2.89 -2.35 3.91
C MET A 25 2.96 -1.20 4.91
N LEU A 26 3.41 -0.03 4.42
CA LEU A 26 3.28 1.24 5.09
C LEU A 26 1.97 1.92 4.69
N VAL A 27 1.11 2.18 5.65
CA VAL A 27 -0.11 2.95 5.42
C VAL A 27 0.20 4.44 5.47
N ASP A 28 -0.01 5.15 4.38
CA ASP A 28 0.25 6.59 4.26
C ASP A 28 -1.06 7.37 4.07
N THR A 29 -1.50 8.08 5.12
CA THR A 29 -2.68 8.95 5.04
C THR A 29 -2.41 10.27 4.31
N GLY A 30 -1.16 10.54 3.91
CA GLY A 30 -0.74 11.73 3.18
C GLY A 30 -0.88 11.63 1.66
N SER A 31 -1.01 10.41 1.11
CA SER A 31 -1.05 10.14 -0.32
C SER A 31 -2.24 9.25 -0.71
N SER A 32 -2.53 9.19 -2.01
CA SER A 32 -3.52 8.29 -2.62
C SER A 32 -2.86 7.14 -3.37
N ASP A 33 -1.53 7.13 -3.41
CA ASP A 33 -0.75 6.28 -4.30
C ASP A 33 -0.58 4.89 -3.70
N GLN A 34 -0.72 3.87 -4.52
CA GLN A 34 -0.55 2.48 -4.13
C GLN A 34 0.56 1.89 -4.97
N TRP A 35 1.63 1.45 -4.32
CA TRP A 35 2.78 0.91 -5.02
C TRP A 35 3.53 -0.11 -4.18
N VAL A 36 4.15 -1.06 -4.86
CA VAL A 36 4.93 -2.14 -4.27
C VAL A 36 6.23 -2.31 -5.05
N ILE A 37 7.32 -2.57 -4.34
CA ILE A 37 8.61 -2.85 -4.96
C ILE A 37 8.57 -4.27 -5.51
N SER A 38 8.88 -4.39 -6.80
CA SER A 38 8.88 -5.66 -7.50
C SER A 38 10.25 -6.33 -7.49
N ASN A 39 10.26 -7.64 -7.66
CA ASN A 39 11.47 -8.43 -7.81
C ASN A 39 12.24 -8.15 -9.11
N THR A 40 11.67 -7.36 -10.02
CA THR A 40 12.37 -6.83 -11.20
C THR A 40 13.05 -5.49 -10.93
N CYS A 41 13.06 -5.02 -9.67
CA CYS A 41 13.78 -3.80 -9.33
C CYS A 41 15.29 -3.96 -9.48
N THR A 42 15.90 -3.06 -10.25
CA THR A 42 17.34 -3.12 -10.59
C THR A 42 18.18 -2.08 -9.85
N SER A 43 17.55 -1.15 -9.14
CA SER A 43 18.27 -0.14 -8.36
C SER A 43 18.99 -0.78 -7.17
N GLY A 44 20.18 -0.29 -6.81
CA GLY A 44 20.93 -0.79 -5.64
C GLY A 44 20.12 -0.73 -4.34
N SER A 45 19.20 0.22 -4.23
CA SER A 45 18.26 0.36 -3.12
C SER A 45 17.27 -0.80 -2.96
N CYS A 46 17.17 -1.69 -3.96
CA CYS A 46 16.28 -2.85 -3.94
C CYS A 46 16.97 -4.14 -3.46
N VAL A 47 18.25 -4.09 -3.09
CA VAL A 47 18.94 -5.22 -2.46
C VAL A 47 18.47 -5.34 -1.02
N THR A 48 17.76 -6.43 -0.70
CA THR A 48 17.08 -6.58 0.59
C THR A 48 16.73 -8.05 0.87
N ASP A 49 16.57 -8.39 2.15
CA ASP A 49 15.99 -9.67 2.60
C ASP A 49 14.44 -9.63 2.67
N VAL A 50 13.83 -8.46 2.39
CA VAL A 50 12.38 -8.28 2.36
C VAL A 50 11.78 -8.94 1.12
N SER A 51 10.67 -9.65 1.28
CA SER A 51 9.94 -10.22 0.16
C SER A 51 9.39 -9.13 -0.77
N LEU A 52 9.80 -9.18 -2.04
CA LEU A 52 9.36 -8.27 -3.08
C LEU A 52 8.22 -8.87 -3.91
N TYR A 53 7.44 -8.03 -4.56
CA TYR A 53 6.34 -8.46 -5.41
C TYR A 53 6.85 -9.21 -6.66
N PRO A 54 6.43 -10.47 -6.89
CA PRO A 54 6.78 -11.19 -8.11
C PRO A 54 5.88 -10.76 -9.28
N GLN A 55 6.50 -10.51 -10.43
CA GLN A 55 5.79 -10.06 -11.64
C GLN A 55 4.92 -11.13 -12.33
N THR A 56 4.91 -12.37 -11.85
CA THR A 56 4.32 -13.52 -12.55
C THR A 56 2.80 -13.41 -12.76
N SER A 57 2.08 -12.72 -11.88
CA SER A 57 0.63 -12.50 -11.95
C SER A 57 0.23 -11.07 -12.34
N PHE A 58 1.22 -10.22 -12.63
CA PHE A 58 1.00 -8.81 -12.94
C PHE A 58 0.26 -8.63 -14.26
N SER A 59 -0.91 -8.00 -14.19
CA SER A 59 -1.67 -7.60 -15.38
C SER A 59 -1.37 -6.15 -15.71
N SER A 60 -0.39 -5.91 -16.58
CA SER A 60 0.01 -4.55 -17.00
C SER A 60 -1.12 -3.80 -17.70
N THR A 61 -1.17 -2.48 -17.50
CA THR A 61 -2.03 -1.56 -18.25
C THR A 61 -1.33 -0.91 -19.45
N GLY A 62 -0.01 -1.07 -19.56
CA GLY A 62 0.83 -0.30 -20.50
C GLY A 62 1.10 1.14 -20.07
N LEU A 63 0.65 1.57 -18.88
CA LEU A 63 0.94 2.88 -18.31
C LEU A 63 2.11 2.79 -17.33
N GLU A 64 2.81 3.92 -17.15
CA GLU A 64 3.94 4.05 -16.23
C GLU A 64 3.61 5.03 -15.10
N ALA A 65 4.03 4.68 -13.88
CA ALA A 65 3.98 5.55 -12.72
C ALA A 65 5.33 6.24 -12.52
N GLN A 66 5.30 7.56 -12.33
CA GLN A 66 6.45 8.36 -11.94
C GLN A 66 6.13 9.12 -10.64
N LEU A 67 6.53 8.53 -9.52
CA LEU A 67 6.25 9.09 -8.19
C LEU A 67 7.49 9.78 -7.65
N PHE A 68 7.33 11.04 -7.25
CA PHE A 68 8.36 11.83 -6.57
C PHE A 68 7.85 12.20 -5.17
N TYR A 69 8.67 11.96 -4.15
CA TYR A 69 8.32 12.19 -2.75
C TYR A 69 9.58 12.47 -1.91
N GLY A 70 9.39 12.64 -0.60
CA GLY A 70 10.47 12.99 0.33
C GLY A 70 10.63 14.51 0.49
N ASP A 71 11.79 14.92 0.99
CA ASP A 71 12.12 16.33 1.18
C ASP A 71 12.80 16.94 -0.06
N SER A 72 12.92 18.27 -0.07
CA SER A 72 13.56 19.01 -1.17
C SER A 72 15.06 18.78 -1.30
N ARG A 73 15.69 18.03 -0.39
CA ARG A 73 17.15 17.83 -0.35
C ARG A 73 17.56 16.46 -0.88
N THR A 74 16.79 15.42 -0.59
CA THR A 74 17.12 14.04 -0.95
C THR A 74 16.50 13.59 -2.27
N GLY A 75 15.34 14.14 -2.66
CA GLY A 75 14.68 13.81 -3.93
C GLY A 75 14.43 12.31 -4.06
N THR A 76 13.41 11.79 -3.37
CA THR A 76 13.08 10.37 -3.40
C THR A 76 12.09 10.08 -4.53
N TYR A 77 12.24 8.95 -5.21
CA TYR A 77 11.40 8.57 -6.32
C TYR A 77 11.09 7.08 -6.34
N ALA A 78 9.99 6.72 -6.99
CA ALA A 78 9.58 5.34 -7.25
C ALA A 78 8.90 5.27 -8.61
N PHE A 79 9.52 4.53 -9.54
CA PHE A 79 9.07 4.39 -10.92
C PHE A 79 8.78 2.93 -11.27
N GLY A 80 7.79 2.73 -12.13
CA GLY A 80 7.50 1.42 -12.71
C GLY A 80 6.10 1.33 -13.31
N PRO A 81 5.79 0.18 -13.93
CA PRO A 81 4.54 0.00 -14.64
C PRO A 81 3.34 -0.03 -13.69
N ILE A 82 2.21 0.47 -14.18
CA ILE A 82 0.91 0.37 -13.53
C ILE A 82 0.21 -0.88 -14.05
N GLY A 83 -0.28 -1.70 -13.14
CA GLY A 83 -1.02 -2.91 -13.47
C GLY A 83 -2.03 -3.25 -12.40
N GLN A 84 -2.60 -4.43 -12.52
CA GLN A 84 -3.55 -4.98 -11.56
C GLN A 84 -3.10 -6.34 -11.06
N ASP A 85 -3.51 -6.64 -9.83
CA ASP A 85 -3.54 -8.00 -9.31
C ASP A 85 -4.62 -8.14 -8.21
N THR A 86 -4.73 -9.34 -7.63
CA THR A 86 -5.63 -9.65 -6.52
C THR A 86 -4.90 -9.46 -5.20
N VAL A 87 -5.27 -8.39 -4.50
CA VAL A 87 -4.71 -8.02 -3.20
C VAL A 87 -5.57 -8.56 -2.08
N SER A 88 -4.94 -9.17 -1.08
CA SER A 88 -5.56 -9.55 0.19
C SER A 88 -5.05 -8.68 1.32
N LEU A 89 -5.96 -8.14 2.11
CA LEU A 89 -5.68 -7.42 3.36
C LEU A 89 -6.57 -8.00 4.47
N ALA A 90 -5.97 -8.75 5.38
CA ALA A 90 -6.70 -9.52 6.38
C ALA A 90 -7.81 -10.38 5.74
N VAL A 91 -9.08 -10.12 6.08
CA VAL A 91 -10.26 -10.84 5.55
C VAL A 91 -10.80 -10.27 4.23
N LEU A 92 -10.19 -9.21 3.70
CA LEU A 92 -10.63 -8.53 2.49
C LEU A 92 -9.82 -9.01 1.29
N HIS A 93 -10.52 -9.44 0.24
CA HIS A 93 -9.93 -9.81 -1.05
C HIS A 93 -10.40 -8.82 -2.11
N LEU A 94 -9.45 -8.12 -2.72
CA LEU A 94 -9.64 -7.09 -3.72
C LEU A 94 -9.07 -7.58 -5.05
N GLY A 95 -9.93 -8.13 -5.91
CA GLY A 95 -9.58 -8.50 -7.28
C GLY A 95 -9.47 -7.26 -8.18
N GLY A 96 -8.49 -7.27 -9.09
CA GLY A 96 -8.31 -6.18 -10.05
C GLY A 96 -7.85 -4.87 -9.42
N GLN A 97 -7.17 -4.93 -8.28
CA GLN A 97 -6.64 -3.75 -7.60
C GLN A 97 -5.47 -3.19 -8.41
N TYR A 98 -5.58 -1.94 -8.82
CA TYR A 98 -4.47 -1.24 -9.47
C TYR A 98 -3.41 -0.80 -8.46
N PHE A 99 -2.16 -0.96 -8.85
CA PHE A 99 -0.99 -0.43 -8.14
C PHE A 99 0.17 -0.21 -9.13
N ALA A 100 1.15 0.59 -8.72
CA ALA A 100 2.42 0.69 -9.44
C ALA A 100 3.38 -0.39 -8.94
N SER A 101 3.90 -1.18 -9.88
CA SER A 101 4.89 -2.21 -9.62
C SER A 101 6.29 -1.64 -9.84
N ILE A 102 6.91 -1.13 -8.78
CA ILE A 102 8.13 -0.33 -8.84
C ILE A 102 9.33 -1.20 -9.20
N ASN A 103 10.06 -0.80 -10.24
CA ASN A 103 11.28 -1.45 -10.72
C ASN A 103 12.51 -0.52 -10.66
N ILE A 104 12.33 0.77 -10.37
CA ILE A 104 13.44 1.71 -10.17
C ILE A 104 13.09 2.64 -9.01
N THR A 105 13.95 2.72 -7.99
CA THR A 105 13.71 3.57 -6.81
C THR A 105 14.98 3.83 -6.00
N ASN A 106 15.03 4.98 -5.32
CA ASN A 106 16.02 5.32 -4.28
C ASN A 106 15.40 5.37 -2.88
N THR A 107 14.32 4.62 -2.66
CA THR A 107 13.58 4.61 -1.39
C THR A 107 14.32 3.93 -0.25
N SER A 108 14.01 4.36 0.98
CA SER A 108 14.38 3.68 2.23
C SER A 108 13.21 2.89 2.85
N VAL A 109 12.12 2.67 2.12
CA VAL A 109 10.96 1.90 2.61
C VAL A 109 11.37 0.48 3.02
N LEU A 110 12.31 -0.13 2.30
CA LEU A 110 12.83 -1.48 2.61
C LEU A 110 13.54 -1.56 3.96
N ASP A 111 14.14 -0.45 4.43
CA ASP A 111 14.80 -0.40 5.76
C ASP A 111 13.81 -0.58 6.92
N THR A 112 12.50 -0.40 6.64
CA THR A 112 11.43 -0.62 7.62
C THR A 112 10.93 -2.08 7.65
N GLY A 113 11.45 -2.94 6.77
CA GLY A 113 10.95 -4.29 6.54
C GLY A 113 9.70 -4.35 5.63
N ALA A 114 9.24 -3.21 5.13
CA ALA A 114 8.10 -3.12 4.21
C ALA A 114 8.54 -2.96 2.76
N ALA A 115 7.73 -3.49 1.83
CA ALA A 115 7.98 -3.38 0.39
C ALA A 115 6.88 -2.57 -0.33
N CYS A 116 5.87 -2.09 0.41
CA CYS A 116 4.69 -1.45 -0.17
C CYS A 116 4.31 -0.17 0.59
N ILE A 117 3.81 0.83 -0.15
CA ILE A 117 3.07 1.96 0.41
C ILE A 117 1.62 1.90 -0.07
N PHE A 118 0.71 2.18 0.85
CA PHE A 118 -0.72 2.25 0.58
C PHE A 118 -1.34 3.56 1.03
N GLY A 119 -1.61 4.41 0.05
CA GLY A 119 -2.24 5.70 0.23
C GLY A 119 -3.72 5.59 0.64
N LEU A 120 -4.12 6.36 1.66
CA LEU A 120 -5.50 6.48 2.13
C LEU A 120 -6.10 7.88 1.97
N ARG A 121 -5.36 8.84 1.41
CA ARG A 121 -5.88 10.18 1.13
C ARG A 121 -6.72 10.18 -0.13
N PHE A 122 -7.78 10.99 -0.15
CA PHE A 122 -8.54 11.22 -1.37
C PHE A 122 -7.62 11.82 -2.46
N PRO A 123 -7.54 11.22 -3.65
CA PRO A 123 -6.77 11.77 -4.75
C PRO A 123 -7.42 13.08 -5.23
N PHE A 124 -6.74 14.20 -5.01
CA PHE A 124 -7.20 15.52 -5.47
C PHE A 124 -6.83 15.80 -6.94
N ASN A 125 -5.95 14.99 -7.54
CA ASN A 125 -5.46 15.21 -8.90
C ASN A 125 -6.28 14.43 -9.94
N ARG A 126 -6.84 15.17 -10.91
CA ARG A 126 -7.69 14.68 -12.01
C ARG A 126 -6.92 14.34 -13.30
N HIS A 127 -5.62 14.02 -13.23
CA HIS A 127 -4.84 13.73 -14.44
C HIS A 127 -5.23 12.37 -15.05
N LEU A 128 -5.50 12.35 -16.36
CA LEU A 128 -6.03 11.19 -17.09
C LEU A 128 -5.15 9.92 -16.99
N LEU A 129 -3.84 10.08 -16.79
CA LEU A 129 -2.86 8.98 -16.69
C LEU A 129 -2.93 8.22 -15.35
N LEU A 130 -3.52 8.80 -14.31
CA LEU A 130 -3.67 8.16 -12.99
C LEU A 130 -5.11 7.70 -12.72
N ARG A 131 -6.00 7.77 -13.72
CA ARG A 131 -7.40 7.31 -13.60
C ARG A 131 -7.55 5.88 -13.06
N PRO A 132 -6.71 4.90 -13.45
CA PRO A 132 -6.84 3.55 -12.93
C PRO A 132 -6.57 3.49 -11.42
N MET A 133 -5.50 4.13 -10.95
CA MET A 133 -5.20 4.23 -9.51
C MET A 133 -6.28 5.02 -8.75
N PHE A 134 -6.82 6.09 -9.34
CA PHE A 134 -7.93 6.85 -8.75
C PHE A 134 -9.19 5.99 -8.53
N LEU A 135 -9.60 5.20 -9.52
CA LEU A 135 -10.74 4.29 -9.40
C LEU A 135 -10.49 3.21 -8.33
N SER A 136 -9.27 2.69 -8.30
CA SER A 136 -8.82 1.73 -7.30
C SER A 136 -8.85 2.29 -5.87
N PHE A 137 -8.59 3.59 -5.70
CA PHE A 137 -8.74 4.24 -4.41
C PHE A 137 -10.20 4.33 -3.99
N LEU A 138 -11.13 4.63 -4.91
CA LEU A 138 -12.55 4.73 -4.60
C LEU A 138 -13.13 3.39 -4.15
N THR A 139 -12.78 2.29 -4.83
CA THR A 139 -13.24 0.94 -4.45
C THR A 139 -12.77 0.58 -3.04
N VAL A 140 -11.48 0.79 -2.76
CA VAL A 140 -10.86 0.58 -1.45
C VAL A 140 -11.53 1.45 -0.38
N SER A 141 -11.68 2.75 -0.64
CA SER A 141 -12.25 3.68 0.33
C SER A 141 -13.71 3.35 0.64
N ILE A 142 -14.53 3.08 -0.36
CA ILE A 142 -15.92 2.66 -0.16
C ILE A 142 -15.96 1.36 0.65
N LEU A 143 -15.12 0.38 0.33
CA LEU A 143 -15.04 -0.87 1.07
C LEU A 143 -14.68 -0.64 2.53
N PHE A 144 -13.64 0.13 2.84
CA PHE A 144 -13.29 0.46 4.23
C PHE A 144 -14.41 1.20 4.96
N HIS A 145 -15.11 2.11 4.30
CA HIS A 145 -16.27 2.79 4.88
C HIS A 145 -17.43 1.83 5.16
N LEU A 146 -17.72 0.90 4.24
CA LEU A 146 -18.74 -0.12 4.42
C LEU A 146 -18.37 -1.09 5.55
N VAL A 147 -17.14 -1.59 5.58
CA VAL A 147 -16.63 -2.45 6.67
C VAL A 147 -16.74 -1.73 8.01
N ARG A 148 -16.33 -0.46 8.09
CA ARG A 148 -16.52 0.36 9.30
C ARG A 148 -17.99 0.49 9.69
N ARG A 149 -18.90 0.70 8.74
CA ARG A 149 -20.34 0.77 9.01
C ARG A 149 -20.91 -0.56 9.50
N VAL A 150 -20.51 -1.69 8.91
CA VAL A 150 -20.93 -3.02 9.33
C VAL A 150 -20.40 -3.35 10.72
N LEU A 151 -19.11 -3.10 10.99
CA LEU A 151 -18.50 -3.31 12.31
C LEU A 151 -19.13 -2.42 13.38
N ARG A 152 -19.47 -1.16 13.06
CA ARG A 152 -20.20 -0.28 13.98
C ARG A 152 -21.65 -0.72 14.22
N ARG A 153 -22.31 -1.35 13.25
CA ARG A 153 -23.66 -1.91 13.42
C ARG A 153 -23.65 -3.24 14.16
N ALA A 154 -22.60 -4.03 13.99
CA ALA A 154 -22.36 -5.27 14.71
C ALA A 154 -21.82 -4.99 16.11
N HIS A 155 -22.48 -4.12 16.90
CA HIS A 155 -22.26 -3.99 18.34
C HIS A 155 -22.43 -5.38 19.01
N ILE A 156 -21.39 -6.19 18.95
CA ILE A 156 -21.11 -7.23 19.91
C ILE A 156 -20.77 -6.42 21.16
N ALA A 157 -21.70 -6.41 22.11
CA ALA A 157 -21.42 -5.96 23.45
C ALA A 157 -20.17 -6.71 23.93
N PHE A 158 -19.05 -6.00 24.05
CA PHE A 158 -17.94 -6.49 24.86
C PHE A 158 -18.51 -6.67 26.27
N PRO A 159 -18.54 -7.89 26.83
CA PRO A 159 -18.93 -8.05 28.22
C PRO A 159 -17.95 -7.23 29.05
N ALA A 160 -18.48 -6.30 29.84
CA ALA A 160 -17.70 -5.55 30.80
C ALA A 160 -16.92 -6.56 31.65
N SER A 161 -15.59 -6.47 31.61
CA SER A 161 -14.71 -7.21 32.49
C SER A 161 -15.16 -6.97 33.93
N ARG A 162 -15.70 -8.01 34.58
CA ARG A 162 -15.91 -8.00 36.02
C ARG A 162 -14.54 -7.92 36.66
N ARG A 163 -14.23 -6.76 37.26
CA ARG A 163 -13.19 -6.68 38.29
C ARG A 163 -13.54 -7.67 39.39
N THR A 164 -12.81 -8.75 39.45
CA THR A 164 -12.71 -9.55 40.66
C THR A 164 -11.74 -8.80 41.57
N THR A 165 -12.28 -8.19 42.63
CA THR A 165 -11.51 -7.81 43.81
C THR A 165 -11.09 -9.08 44.53
N CYS A 166 -9.79 -9.32 44.63
CA CYS A 166 -9.09 -9.90 45.78
C CYS A 166 -7.72 -9.23 45.83
#